data_AF-C6HJQ8-F1
#
_entry.id   AF-C6HJQ8-F1
#
_cell.length_a   1.000
_cell.length_b   1.000
_cell.length_c   1.000
_cell.angle_alpha   90.00
_cell.angle_beta   90.00
_cell.angle_gamma   90.00
#
_symmetry.space_group_name_H-M   'P 1'
#
loop_
_entity.id
_entity.type
_entity.pdbx_description
1 polymer ?
#
loop_
_entity_poly.entity_id
_entity_poly.type
_entity_poly.pdbx_seq_one_letter_code
_entity_poly.pdbx_strand_id
1 'polypeptide(L)'
;MATHDHSQPHSHTHDGDAHGHTHEILDGPGSYLNREMPVIEGRDWNDRAFTIGIGGPVGSGKTALMLALCLAMRDEYNLAVVTNDIFTREDAEFLTRNKALSPSRIRAIETGGCPHAAVREDISANLLALQSLQRQFQSDLLLIESGGDNLAANYSRELADFIIYVIDVAGGG
;
A
#
# COMPACT_ATOMS: atom_id res chain seq x y z
N MET A 1 59.70 -15.97 21.60
CA MET A 1 58.98 -17.01 20.82
C MET A 1 57.66 -17.26 21.54
N ALA A 2 56.47 -17.00 21.02
CA ALA A 2 56.03 -16.31 19.82
C ALA A 2 54.66 -15.71 20.16
N THR A 3 54.47 -14.45 19.80
CA THR A 3 53.19 -13.74 19.72
C THR A 3 52.43 -14.23 18.49
N HIS A 4 51.12 -14.47 18.58
CA HIS A 4 50.23 -14.36 17.41
C HIS A 4 48.81 -14.01 17.86
N ASP A 5 48.54 -12.71 17.78
CA ASP A 5 47.27 -12.09 17.47
C ASP A 5 46.86 -12.43 16.03
N HIS A 6 45.57 -12.66 15.76
CA HIS A 6 44.92 -12.36 14.49
C HIS A 6 43.39 -12.45 14.64
N SER A 7 42.79 -11.29 14.87
CA SER A 7 41.43 -10.95 14.46
C SER A 7 41.25 -11.07 12.93
N GLN A 8 40.24 -11.81 12.48
CA GLN A 8 39.76 -11.79 11.09
C GLN A 8 38.22 -11.71 11.12
N PRO A 9 37.60 -10.60 10.69
CA PRO A 9 36.18 -10.56 10.41
C PRO A 9 35.95 -11.13 9.01
N HIS A 10 35.17 -12.22 8.91
CA HIS A 10 34.78 -12.77 7.62
C HIS A 10 33.78 -11.84 6.93
N SER A 11 34.25 -11.10 5.93
CA SER A 11 33.38 -10.43 4.96
C SER A 11 32.95 -11.45 3.90
N HIS A 12 31.66 -11.80 3.88
CA HIS A 12 31.09 -12.57 2.79
C HIS A 12 30.65 -11.60 1.68
N THR A 13 31.42 -11.56 0.59
CA THR A 13 31.01 -10.97 -0.68
C THR A 13 30.26 -12.03 -1.49
N HIS A 14 28.96 -11.79 -1.72
CA HIS A 14 28.19 -12.55 -2.70
C HIS A 14 27.95 -11.65 -3.92
N ASP A 15 28.67 -11.93 -4.99
CA ASP A 15 28.36 -11.48 -6.35
C ASP A 15 27.19 -12.31 -6.89
N GLY A 16 26.09 -11.66 -7.28
CA GLY A 16 24.96 -12.33 -7.94
C GLY A 16 23.68 -11.50 -7.95
N ASP A 17 23.40 -10.90 -9.11
CA ASP A 17 22.15 -10.27 -9.56
C ASP A 17 21.68 -8.98 -8.86
N ALA A 18 21.98 -7.87 -9.54
CA ALA A 18 21.53 -6.52 -9.22
C ALA A 18 20.02 -6.35 -9.45
N HIS A 19 19.21 -6.79 -8.50
CA HIS A 19 17.91 -6.17 -8.26
C HIS A 19 18.14 -4.88 -7.48
N GLY A 20 18.19 -3.77 -8.21
CA GLY A 20 18.33 -2.42 -7.65
C GLY A 20 17.10 -2.06 -6.81
N HIS A 21 17.09 -2.42 -5.53
CA HIS A 21 16.21 -1.81 -4.55
C HIS A 21 16.97 -0.70 -3.86
N THR A 22 16.66 0.54 -4.22
CA THR A 22 17.14 1.72 -3.50
C THR A 22 16.52 1.69 -2.12
N HIS A 23 17.29 1.30 -1.10
CA HIS A 23 16.91 1.52 0.29
C HIS A 23 17.09 3.01 0.59
N GLU A 24 15.98 3.73 0.66
CA GLU A 24 15.98 5.13 1.09
C GLU A 24 16.28 5.17 2.59
N ILE A 25 17.51 5.55 2.95
CA ILE A 25 17.86 5.87 4.34
C ILE A 25 17.31 7.26 4.59
N LEU A 26 16.20 7.35 5.32
CA LEU A 26 15.56 8.61 5.67
C LEU A 26 16.24 9.21 6.90
N ASP A 27 17.01 10.29 6.72
CA ASP A 27 17.69 11.03 7.81
C ASP A 27 16.74 11.93 8.64
N GLY A 28 15.43 11.81 8.42
CA GLY A 28 14.40 12.61 9.09
C GLY A 28 12.99 12.17 8.70
N PRO A 29 11.93 12.87 9.18
CA PRO A 29 10.54 12.50 8.93
C PRO A 29 10.07 12.70 7.48
N GLY A 30 10.98 13.05 6.56
CA GLY A 30 10.68 13.44 5.18
C GLY A 30 10.18 14.89 5.07
N SER A 31 10.03 15.36 3.83
CA SER A 31 9.43 16.66 3.50
C SER A 31 8.28 16.46 2.54
N TYR A 32 7.08 16.89 2.91
CA TYR A 32 5.92 16.82 2.01
C TYR A 32 6.12 17.64 0.74
N LEU A 33 6.73 18.83 0.86
CA LEU A 33 6.96 19.73 -0.26
C LEU A 33 8.02 19.22 -1.23
N ASN A 34 9.00 18.47 -0.71
CA ASN A 34 10.11 17.92 -1.49
C ASN A 34 9.97 16.40 -1.67
N ARG A 35 8.76 15.85 -1.57
CA ARG A 35 8.54 14.43 -1.78
C ARG A 35 8.74 14.09 -3.24
N GLU A 36 9.18 12.86 -3.51
CA GLU A 36 9.19 12.36 -4.87
C GLU A 36 7.78 12.34 -5.45
N MET A 37 7.67 12.76 -6.71
CA MET A 37 6.40 12.78 -7.43
C MET A 37 5.99 11.38 -7.87
N PRO A 38 4.68 11.12 -8.05
CA PRO A 38 4.21 9.87 -8.62
C PRO A 38 4.83 9.59 -9.99
N VAL A 39 4.88 8.33 -10.39
CA VAL A 39 5.31 7.94 -11.75
C VAL A 39 4.25 8.41 -12.74
N ILE A 40 4.52 9.55 -13.41
CA ILE A 40 3.60 10.15 -14.39
C ILE A 40 3.91 9.76 -15.83
N GLU A 41 5.14 9.31 -16.12
CA GLU A 41 5.55 8.96 -17.47
C GLU A 41 4.91 7.63 -17.89
N GLY A 42 4.23 7.61 -19.04
CA GLY A 42 3.52 6.43 -19.52
C GLY A 42 2.18 6.10 -18.82
N ARG A 43 1.72 6.94 -17.87
CA ARG A 43 0.43 6.78 -17.20
C ARG A 43 -0.74 7.18 -18.12
N ASP A 44 -1.68 6.26 -18.34
CA ASP A 44 -3.01 6.57 -18.87
C ASP A 44 -4.02 6.62 -17.70
N TRP A 45 -4.52 7.83 -17.40
CA TRP A 45 -5.48 8.06 -16.31
C TRP A 45 -6.89 7.55 -16.65
N ASN A 46 -7.18 7.26 -17.93
CA ASN A 46 -8.45 6.65 -18.32
C ASN A 46 -8.48 5.15 -18.00
N ASP A 47 -7.34 4.47 -18.08
CA ASP A 47 -7.23 3.05 -17.74
C ASP A 47 -7.34 2.81 -16.23
N ARG A 48 -6.71 3.69 -15.44
CA ARG A 48 -6.80 3.68 -13.97
C ARG A 48 -6.65 5.08 -13.41
N ALA A 49 -7.58 5.51 -12.56
CA ALA A 49 -7.47 6.82 -11.93
C ALA A 49 -6.31 6.92 -10.92
N PHE A 50 -6.10 8.11 -10.39
CA PHE A 50 -5.15 8.34 -9.32
C PHE A 50 -5.50 7.46 -8.11
N THR A 51 -4.51 6.66 -7.67
CA THR A 51 -4.69 5.60 -6.70
C THR A 51 -3.92 5.94 -5.42
N ILE A 52 -4.65 5.95 -4.30
CA ILE A 52 -4.11 6.20 -2.96
C ILE A 52 -4.05 4.87 -2.20
N GLY A 53 -2.84 4.45 -1.83
CA GLY A 53 -2.60 3.32 -0.94
C GLY A 53 -2.71 3.72 0.52
N ILE A 54 -3.44 2.93 1.31
CA ILE A 54 -3.57 3.09 2.76
C ILE A 54 -2.94 1.85 3.40
N GLY A 55 -1.71 2.02 3.89
CA GLY A 55 -0.91 0.99 4.52
C GLY A 55 -0.73 1.21 6.02
N GLY A 56 -0.20 0.21 6.71
CA GLY A 56 0.05 0.28 8.15
C GLY A 56 -0.18 -1.05 8.88
N PRO A 57 0.21 -1.13 10.17
CA PRO A 57 0.04 -2.33 10.97
C PRO A 57 -1.40 -2.84 11.10
N VAL A 58 -1.53 -4.12 11.44
CA VAL A 58 -2.83 -4.67 11.87
C VAL A 58 -3.31 -3.87 13.08
N GLY A 59 -4.58 -3.44 13.05
CA GLY A 59 -5.18 -2.66 14.13
C GLY A 59 -4.82 -1.17 14.17
N SER A 60 -4.01 -0.63 13.25
CA SER A 60 -3.62 0.79 13.27
C SER A 60 -4.72 1.78 12.87
N GLY A 61 -5.88 1.29 12.41
CA GLY A 61 -7.01 2.14 12.02
C GLY A 61 -7.13 2.43 10.52
N LYS A 62 -6.47 1.66 9.64
CA LYS A 62 -6.56 1.79 8.17
C LYS A 62 -8.00 1.81 7.65
N THR A 63 -8.80 0.79 7.96
CA THR A 63 -10.21 0.71 7.56
C THR A 63 -11.05 1.87 8.09
N ALA A 64 -10.72 2.38 9.29
CA ALA A 64 -11.39 3.53 9.87
C ALA A 64 -11.06 4.83 9.11
N LEU A 65 -9.79 5.01 8.72
CA LEU A 65 -9.38 6.11 7.85
C LEU A 65 -10.05 6.01 6.47
N MET A 66 -10.06 4.81 5.88
CA MET A 66 -10.73 4.54 4.60
C MET A 66 -12.21 4.96 4.64
N LEU A 67 -12.92 4.58 5.70
CA LEU A 67 -14.31 4.98 5.92
C LEU A 67 -14.46 6.51 6.01
N ALA A 68 -13.61 7.17 6.81
CA ALA A 68 -13.67 8.62 6.99
C ALA A 68 -13.42 9.37 5.68
N LEU A 69 -12.44 8.95 4.88
CA LEU A 69 -12.16 9.53 3.56
C LEU A 69 -13.33 9.35 2.60
N CYS A 70 -13.91 8.14 2.53
CA CYS A 70 -15.08 7.89 1.69
C CYS A 70 -16.25 8.80 2.07
N LEU A 71 -16.59 8.90 3.36
CA LEU A 71 -17.69 9.73 3.82
C LEU A 71 -17.46 11.22 3.58
N ALA A 72 -16.22 11.69 3.71
CA ALA A 72 -15.88 13.09 3.51
C ALA A 72 -15.86 13.51 2.02
N MET A 73 -15.53 12.60 1.11
CA MET A 73 -15.19 12.94 -0.28
C MET A 73 -16.22 12.46 -1.31
N ARG A 74 -17.03 11.44 -1.02
CA ARG A 74 -17.91 10.80 -2.02
C ARG A 74 -19.00 11.68 -2.63
N ASP A 75 -19.32 12.80 -2.00
CA ASP A 75 -20.34 13.74 -2.48
C ASP A 75 -19.75 14.71 -3.54
N GLU A 76 -18.43 14.87 -3.55
CA GLU A 76 -17.69 15.74 -4.49
C GLU A 76 -16.89 14.94 -5.53
N TYR A 77 -16.43 13.74 -5.17
CA TYR A 77 -15.60 12.88 -6.02
C TYR A 77 -16.26 11.52 -6.25
N ASN A 78 -16.10 11.00 -7.47
CA ASN A 78 -16.50 9.66 -7.84
C ASN A 78 -15.45 8.65 -7.35
N LEU A 79 -15.76 7.93 -6.27
CA LEU A 79 -14.81 7.01 -5.61
C LEU A 79 -15.10 5.53 -5.88
N ALA A 80 -14.04 4.72 -5.83
CA ALA A 80 -14.12 3.28 -5.63
C ALA A 80 -12.97 2.77 -4.76
N VAL A 81 -13.20 1.66 -4.06
CA VAL A 81 -12.32 1.14 -3.01
C VAL A 81 -11.95 -0.31 -3.28
N VAL A 82 -10.69 -0.66 -3.07
CA VAL A 82 -10.20 -2.03 -2.95
C VAL A 82 -9.72 -2.26 -1.52
N THR A 83 -10.14 -3.35 -0.88
CA THR A 83 -9.60 -3.78 0.42
C THR A 83 -8.89 -5.11 0.23
N ASN A 84 -7.70 -5.23 0.81
CA ASN A 84 -6.97 -6.48 0.87
C ASN A 84 -7.16 -7.09 2.25
N ASP A 85 -7.34 -8.40 2.32
CA ASP A 85 -7.42 -9.14 3.57
C ASP A 85 -6.88 -10.56 3.32
N ILE A 86 -6.38 -11.24 4.35
CA ILE A 86 -5.63 -12.49 4.19
C ILE A 86 -6.58 -13.64 3.83
N PHE A 87 -7.64 -13.82 4.63
CA PHE A 87 -8.58 -14.95 4.49
C PHE A 87 -10.04 -14.56 4.69
N THR A 88 -10.33 -13.26 4.82
CA THR A 88 -11.68 -12.78 5.08
C THR A 88 -12.07 -11.64 4.14
N ARG A 89 -13.26 -11.09 4.34
CA ARG A 89 -13.77 -9.92 3.62
C ARG A 89 -14.26 -8.86 4.61
N GLU A 90 -13.80 -8.93 5.85
CA GLU A 90 -14.33 -8.16 6.97
C GLU A 90 -14.22 -6.66 6.73
N ASP A 91 -13.12 -6.18 6.16
CA ASP A 91 -12.94 -4.76 5.84
C ASP A 91 -13.95 -4.26 4.80
N ALA A 92 -14.12 -5.00 3.70
CA ALA A 92 -15.11 -4.65 2.67
C ALA A 92 -16.54 -4.67 3.22
N GLU A 93 -16.86 -5.66 4.06
CA GLU A 93 -18.15 -5.75 4.71
C GLU A 93 -18.36 -4.62 5.72
N PHE A 94 -17.34 -4.27 6.50
CA PHE A 94 -17.36 -3.17 7.43
C PHE A 94 -17.66 -1.86 6.70
N LEU A 95 -16.95 -1.57 5.60
CA LEU A 95 -17.20 -0.38 4.78
C LEU A 95 -18.62 -0.39 4.19
N THR A 96 -19.09 -1.55 3.73
CA THR A 96 -20.44 -1.69 3.18
C THR A 96 -21.53 -1.45 4.24
N ARG A 97 -21.39 -2.06 5.43
CA ARG A 97 -22.34 -1.90 6.55
C ARG A 97 -22.40 -0.46 7.05
N ASN A 98 -21.26 0.22 7.10
CA ASN A 98 -21.16 1.63 7.46
C ASN A 98 -21.50 2.58 6.31
N LYS A 99 -21.96 2.03 5.17
CA LYS A 99 -22.37 2.80 3.99
C LYS A 99 -21.25 3.74 3.53
N ALA A 100 -20.00 3.28 3.47
CA ALA A 100 -18.89 4.09 2.95
C ALA A 100 -19.18 4.52 1.50
N LEU A 101 -19.49 3.53 0.65
CA LEU A 101 -19.93 3.67 -0.74
C LEU A 101 -21.01 2.63 -1.05
N SER A 102 -21.57 2.64 -2.27
CA SER A 102 -22.42 1.53 -2.71
C SER A 102 -21.61 0.22 -2.76
N PRO A 103 -22.19 -0.95 -2.42
CA PRO A 103 -21.45 -2.22 -2.37
C PRO A 103 -20.71 -2.55 -3.68
N SER A 104 -21.28 -2.16 -4.82
CA SER A 104 -20.68 -2.36 -6.15
C SER A 104 -19.35 -1.63 -6.37
N ARG A 105 -19.03 -0.63 -5.53
CA ARG A 105 -17.81 0.19 -5.59
C ARG A 105 -16.74 -0.28 -4.61
N ILE A 106 -17.02 -1.31 -3.81
CA ILE A 106 -16.09 -1.84 -2.81
C ILE A 106 -15.72 -3.26 -3.24
N ARG A 107 -14.43 -3.46 -3.57
CA ARG A 107 -13.90 -4.77 -3.99
C ARG A 107 -12.99 -5.32 -2.90
N ALA A 108 -13.32 -6.51 -2.39
CA ALA A 108 -12.42 -7.27 -1.53
C ALA A 108 -11.47 -8.14 -2.38
N ILE A 109 -10.22 -8.24 -1.97
CA ILE A 109 -9.23 -9.17 -2.48
C ILE A 109 -8.69 -9.99 -1.32
N GLU A 110 -8.77 -11.31 -1.45
CA GLU A 110 -8.13 -12.25 -0.54
C GLU A 110 -6.70 -12.47 -1.02
N THR A 111 -5.71 -12.01 -0.24
CA THR A 111 -4.29 -12.04 -0.63
C THR A 111 -3.62 -13.38 -0.33
N GLY A 112 -4.25 -14.22 0.51
CA GLY A 112 -3.58 -15.35 1.12
C GLY A 112 -2.49 -14.90 2.12
N GLY A 113 -1.58 -15.80 2.47
CA GLY A 113 -0.69 -15.67 3.63
C GLY A 113 0.42 -14.60 3.60
N CYS A 114 0.57 -13.82 2.53
CA CYS A 114 1.60 -12.80 2.39
C CYS A 114 1.00 -11.45 1.94
N PRO A 115 0.32 -10.70 2.82
CA PRO A 115 -0.38 -9.46 2.46
C PRO A 115 0.56 -8.38 1.88
N HIS A 116 1.81 -8.34 2.32
CA HIS A 116 2.86 -7.46 1.80
C HIS A 116 3.12 -7.70 0.31
N ALA A 117 3.11 -8.97 -0.09
CA ALA A 117 3.37 -9.37 -1.47
C ALA A 117 2.30 -8.84 -2.42
N ALA A 118 1.05 -8.84 -2.00
CA ALA A 118 -0.07 -8.39 -2.82
C ALA A 118 -0.01 -6.90 -3.17
N VAL A 119 0.72 -6.08 -2.40
CA VAL A 119 0.83 -4.63 -2.63
C VAL A 119 2.20 -4.19 -3.13
N ARG A 120 3.18 -5.09 -3.15
CA ARG A 120 4.58 -4.77 -3.49
C ARG A 120 5.16 -5.66 -4.59
N GLU A 121 5.26 -6.97 -4.36
CA GLU A 121 5.90 -7.89 -5.30
C GLU A 121 4.96 -8.42 -6.41
N ASP A 122 3.74 -8.82 -6.06
CA ASP A 122 2.71 -9.29 -7.01
C ASP A 122 1.43 -8.47 -6.86
N ILE A 123 1.41 -7.34 -7.57
CA ILE A 123 0.31 -6.37 -7.53
C ILE A 123 -0.80 -6.68 -8.55
N SER A 124 -0.72 -7.80 -9.26
CA SER A 124 -1.54 -8.10 -10.43
C SER A 124 -3.04 -8.12 -10.13
N ALA A 125 -3.44 -8.79 -9.04
CA ALA A 125 -4.84 -8.86 -8.60
C ALA A 125 -5.40 -7.48 -8.25
N ASN A 126 -4.59 -6.67 -7.56
CA ASN A 126 -4.96 -5.31 -7.18
C ASN A 126 -5.11 -4.40 -8.40
N LEU A 127 -4.15 -4.43 -9.34
CA LEU A 127 -4.24 -3.66 -10.58
C LEU A 127 -5.50 -4.02 -11.38
N LEU A 128 -5.77 -5.32 -11.55
CA LEU A 128 -6.95 -5.78 -12.28
C LEU A 128 -8.26 -5.31 -11.64
N ALA A 129 -8.34 -5.34 -10.30
CA ALA A 129 -9.49 -4.84 -9.57
C ALA A 129 -9.69 -3.34 -9.76
N LEU A 130 -8.62 -2.56 -9.62
CA LEU A 130 -8.63 -1.10 -9.78
C LEU A 130 -9.02 -0.69 -11.21
N GLN A 131 -8.44 -1.31 -12.24
CA GLN A 131 -8.80 -1.08 -13.64
C GLN A 131 -10.24 -1.48 -13.95
N SER A 132 -10.74 -2.56 -13.34
CA SER A 132 -12.14 -2.97 -13.51
C SER A 132 -13.11 -1.96 -12.88
N LEU A 133 -12.80 -1.46 -11.68
CA LEU A 133 -13.56 -0.39 -11.03
C LEU A 133 -13.50 0.90 -11.85
N GLN A 134 -12.33 1.24 -12.41
CA GLN A 134 -12.19 2.40 -13.28
C GLN A 134 -13.07 2.28 -14.52
N ARG A 135 -13.00 1.17 -15.25
CA ARG A 135 -13.83 0.93 -16.43
C ARG A 135 -15.32 0.99 -16.10
N GLN A 136 -15.73 0.45 -14.95
CA GLN A 136 -17.14 0.39 -14.56
C GLN A 136 -17.70 1.74 -14.10
N PHE A 137 -16.91 2.52 -13.36
CA PHE A 137 -17.43 3.69 -12.65
C PHE A 137 -16.83 5.02 -13.11
N GLN A 138 -15.76 5.01 -13.91
CA GLN A 138 -15.03 6.22 -14.33
C GLN A 138 -14.66 7.08 -13.11
N SER A 139 -13.98 6.45 -12.14
CA SER A 139 -13.70 7.06 -10.84
C SER A 139 -12.73 8.22 -11.00
N ASP A 140 -12.90 9.27 -10.19
CA ASP A 140 -11.93 10.37 -10.09
C ASP A 140 -10.73 9.92 -9.25
N LEU A 141 -11.00 9.12 -8.21
CA LEU A 141 -10.00 8.60 -7.28
C LEU A 141 -10.30 7.14 -6.94
N LEU A 142 -9.22 6.38 -6.81
CA LEU A 142 -9.25 5.00 -6.33
C LEU A 142 -8.51 4.92 -4.99
N LEU A 143 -9.10 4.23 -4.03
CA LEU A 143 -8.47 3.96 -2.75
C LEU A 143 -8.19 2.47 -2.63
N ILE A 144 -7.02 2.10 -2.10
CA ILE A 144 -6.64 0.72 -1.85
C ILE A 144 -6.09 0.57 -0.44
N GLU A 145 -6.67 -0.33 0.34
CA GLU A 145 -6.18 -0.71 1.67
C GLU A 145 -5.34 -1.99 1.60
N SER A 146 -4.23 -2.05 2.36
CA SER A 146 -3.46 -3.29 2.56
C SER A 146 -4.08 -4.15 3.68
N GLY A 147 -3.87 -5.47 3.65
CA GLY A 147 -4.42 -6.41 4.64
C GLY A 147 -3.81 -6.36 6.04
N GLY A 148 -3.13 -5.26 6.38
CA GLY A 148 -2.31 -5.14 7.58
C GLY A 148 -0.97 -5.83 7.42
N ASP A 149 0.08 -5.15 7.85
CA ASP A 149 1.45 -5.57 7.56
C ASP A 149 2.39 -5.23 8.72
N ASN A 150 3.65 -5.64 8.66
CA ASN A 150 4.68 -5.11 9.53
C ASN A 150 5.15 -3.72 9.06
N LEU A 151 5.98 -3.05 9.88
CA LEU A 151 6.43 -1.67 9.67
C LEU A 151 7.19 -1.44 8.34
N ALA A 152 7.60 -2.50 7.65
CA ALA A 152 8.44 -2.45 6.46
C ALA A 152 7.67 -2.46 5.13
N ALA A 153 6.34 -2.62 5.17
CA ALA A 153 5.56 -2.75 3.95
C ALA A 153 5.29 -1.39 3.29
N ASN A 154 5.81 -1.27 2.07
CA ASN A 154 5.60 -0.12 1.21
C ASN A 154 4.90 -0.59 -0.06
N TYR A 155 3.99 0.22 -0.60
CA TYR A 155 3.35 -0.09 -1.87
C TYR A 155 4.36 -0.02 -3.01
N SER A 156 4.17 -0.87 -4.02
CA SER A 156 4.77 -0.63 -5.34
C SER A 156 4.27 0.71 -5.87
N ARG A 157 5.17 1.50 -6.45
CA ARG A 157 4.82 2.76 -7.13
C ARG A 157 3.99 2.53 -8.38
N GLU A 158 4.03 1.33 -8.94
CA GLU A 158 3.12 0.94 -10.01
C GLU A 158 1.70 0.70 -9.50
N LEU A 159 1.51 0.43 -8.21
CA LEU A 159 0.20 0.22 -7.61
C LEU A 159 -0.40 1.49 -7.00
N ALA A 160 0.37 2.29 -6.27
CA ALA A 160 -0.13 3.50 -5.61
C ALA A 160 0.64 4.75 -6.05
N ASP A 161 -0.08 5.77 -6.50
CA ASP A 161 0.50 7.08 -6.84
C ASP A 161 0.78 7.91 -5.59
N PHE A 162 0.02 7.68 -4.52
CA PHE A 162 0.25 8.29 -3.20
C PHE A 162 0.01 7.26 -2.10
N ILE A 163 0.78 7.32 -1.03
CA ILE A 163 0.71 6.35 0.07
C ILE A 163 0.48 7.11 1.37
N ILE A 164 -0.56 6.71 2.10
CA ILE A 164 -0.81 7.11 3.48
C ILE A 164 -0.43 5.93 4.36
N TYR A 165 0.53 6.12 5.26
CA TYR A 165 0.93 5.12 6.23
C TYR A 165 0.31 5.44 7.59
N VAL A 166 -0.47 4.51 8.13
CA VAL A 166 -1.23 4.68 9.38
C VAL A 166 -0.54 3.92 10.50
N ILE A 167 -0.13 4.67 11.53
CA ILE A 167 0.38 4.13 12.80
C ILE A 167 -0.55 4.53 13.93
N ASP A 168 -0.62 3.69 14.96
CA ASP A 168 -1.35 3.98 16.19
C ASP A 168 -0.40 4.06 17.38
N VAL A 169 -0.71 4.95 18.33
CA VAL A 169 0.12 5.21 19.51
C VAL A 169 0.14 4.02 20.46
N ALA A 170 -0.94 3.24 20.55
CA ALA A 170 -1.01 2.09 21.46
C ALA A 170 -0.19 0.88 20.97
N GLY A 171 0.26 0.88 19.71
CA GLY A 171 1.11 -0.18 19.14
C GLY A 171 2.60 -0.08 19.49
N GLY A 172 3.04 0.97 20.19
CA GLY A 172 4.42 1.15 20.63
C GLY A 172 4.71 0.42 21.95
N GLY A 173 5.05 -0.87 21.84
CA GLY A 173 5.68 -1.66 22.91
C GLY A 173 7.21 -1.66 22.79
#